data_AF-W0I967-F1
#
_entry.id   AF-W0I967-F1
#
_cell.length_a   1.000
_cell.length_b   1.000
_cell.length_c   1.000
_cell.angle_alpha   90.00
_cell.angle_beta   90.00
_cell.angle_gamma   90.00
#
_symmetry.space_group_name_H-M   'P 1'
#
loop_
_entity.id
_entity.type
_entity.pdbx_description
1 polymer ?
#
loop_
_entity_poly.entity_id
_entity_poly.type
_entity_poly.pdbx_seq_one_letter_code
_entity_poly.pdbx_strand_id
1 'polypeptide(L)'
;MKRTLLLMMLLIFATISNSFVIAGEISQKVTSNIFVEVDPRVELVEIIFYFTDWGKMQGFPIGYEQGYRYLEDINACLSKYRFHRAVKLAQKAFESGMAYDAIPYFALFLDRETFEKAKPWDDYIISRVGGNVTLLNELAEAVRDFAEESNFWEFYKNHKSLYERAISNYLSSVNLENITKTEEQFFGENVKEWCIVLQFSQWGHSYGSHFDTPDGKIVYGLLGVCGIIYDSTPEFCRALVHEFAHSFVNPTVERYFDLFENYSLLYEPVWPKMGRMAYGNWKVMLDETFVRAFEAYYINMTKGDFSARRFLAQQRALGFYFIHDIYDAYLRYCENRDRYKTFEDFMPELAEVIRGVYNRTFGDKINELENGDYVYSFMKHSKSGRIVIVYGTINPDRSGNEHDKQLAELIWRSLAHRGYNVTVRADINVTEKDLKSYLILIGGPVANNVTRHVNDLLKVRFIKKNGEYVLYSEYTNRTYFSEDVGVFEIVRNPWNKSKLMILIAGITRDGTFVPYTPDILHYCIYNGNWRDIGYLEDKMVVKVGI
;
A
#
# COMPACT_ATOMS: atom_id res chain seq x y z
N MET A 1 72.54 -39.21 30.52
CA MET A 1 72.43 -37.76 30.78
C MET A 1 72.89 -37.02 29.53
N LYS A 2 72.16 -36.13 28.85
CA LYS A 2 70.79 -35.62 28.93
C LYS A 2 70.46 -35.20 27.48
N ARG A 3 69.67 -35.99 26.77
CA ARG A 3 69.02 -35.66 25.48
C ARG A 3 67.55 -36.07 25.57
N THR A 4 66.86 -35.53 26.59
CA THR A 4 65.43 -35.79 26.81
C THR A 4 64.90 -34.81 27.86
N LEU A 5 64.88 -33.49 27.58
CA LEU A 5 64.15 -32.55 28.47
C LEU A 5 63.90 -31.14 27.91
N LEU A 6 63.90 -30.93 26.60
CA LEU A 6 63.60 -29.61 26.01
C LEU A 6 62.52 -29.62 24.93
N LEU A 7 61.69 -30.67 24.89
CA LEU A 7 60.57 -30.82 23.94
C LEU A 7 59.20 -31.02 24.62
N MET A 8 59.11 -30.79 25.93
CA MET A 8 57.88 -30.98 26.74
C MET A 8 57.30 -29.69 27.36
N MET A 9 57.72 -28.50 26.92
CA MET A 9 57.17 -27.22 27.42
C MET A 9 56.60 -26.31 26.32
N LEU A 10 56.27 -26.86 25.14
CA LEU A 10 55.59 -26.15 24.04
C LEU A 10 54.39 -26.95 23.49
N LEU A 11 53.75 -27.75 24.35
CA LEU A 11 52.59 -28.59 24.02
C LEU A 11 51.44 -28.44 25.03
N ILE A 12 51.28 -27.25 25.61
CA ILE A 12 50.05 -26.83 26.34
C ILE A 12 49.66 -25.43 25.87
N PHE A 13 49.34 -25.32 24.58
CA PHE A 13 48.35 -24.37 24.07
C PHE A 13 47.57 -25.11 22.97
N ALA A 14 47.09 -26.31 23.32
CA ALA A 14 46.07 -26.99 22.57
C ALA A 14 44.74 -26.31 22.91
N THR A 15 44.29 -25.46 21.98
CA THR A 15 42.89 -25.35 21.59
C THR A 15 41.88 -25.34 22.73
N ILE A 16 41.74 -24.21 23.42
CA ILE A 16 40.39 -23.71 23.67
C ILE A 16 39.99 -23.00 22.37
N SER A 17 39.72 -23.79 21.32
CA SER A 17 38.70 -23.35 20.39
C SER A 17 37.44 -23.34 21.23
N ASN A 18 37.05 -22.16 21.71
CA ASN A 18 35.64 -21.89 21.92
C ASN A 18 34.99 -22.15 20.57
N SER A 19 34.58 -23.39 20.34
CA SER A 19 33.46 -23.69 19.48
C SER A 19 32.29 -22.96 20.13
N PHE A 20 32.17 -21.67 19.80
CA PHE A 20 30.88 -21.03 19.73
C PHE A 20 30.08 -21.94 18.81
N VAL A 21 29.24 -22.78 19.40
CA VAL A 21 28.10 -23.34 18.73
C VAL A 21 27.31 -22.12 18.28
N ILE A 22 27.54 -21.69 17.04
CA ILE A 22 26.72 -20.71 16.35
C ILE A 22 25.30 -21.29 16.43
N ALA A 23 24.39 -20.46 16.93
CA ALA A 23 23.02 -20.85 17.24
C ALA A 23 22.42 -21.59 16.04
N GLY A 24 22.04 -22.85 16.25
CA GLY A 24 21.47 -23.67 15.18
C GLY A 24 20.26 -22.97 14.59
N GLU A 25 20.35 -22.69 13.29
CA GLU A 25 19.29 -22.13 12.46
C GLU A 25 17.95 -22.80 12.79
N ILE A 26 16.92 -22.00 13.10
CA ILE A 26 15.58 -22.51 13.40
C ILE A 26 14.81 -22.57 12.10
N SER A 27 15.22 -23.54 11.28
CA SER A 27 14.72 -23.79 9.94
C SER A 27 14.51 -25.29 9.74
N GLN A 28 13.42 -25.64 9.07
CA GLN A 28 13.15 -26.98 8.62
C GLN A 28 13.19 -27.02 7.09
N LYS A 29 14.13 -27.79 6.57
CA LYS A 29 14.25 -28.12 5.15
C LYS A 29 13.19 -29.16 4.78
N VAL A 30 12.27 -28.79 3.89
CA VAL A 30 11.18 -29.66 3.42
C VAL A 30 11.63 -30.43 2.18
N THR A 31 12.23 -29.73 1.22
CA THR A 31 12.87 -30.31 0.03
C THR A 31 14.24 -29.66 -0.19
N SER A 32 14.92 -29.91 -1.30
CA SER A 32 16.19 -29.24 -1.62
C SER A 32 16.09 -27.71 -1.70
N ASN A 33 14.91 -27.17 -2.03
CA ASN A 33 14.65 -25.76 -2.33
C ASN A 33 13.45 -25.16 -1.59
N ILE A 34 12.87 -25.85 -0.60
CA ILE A 34 11.75 -25.34 0.21
C ILE A 34 12.12 -25.38 1.68
N PHE A 35 12.03 -24.23 2.34
CA PHE A 35 12.44 -24.01 3.72
C PHE A 35 11.31 -23.33 4.51
N VAL A 36 11.07 -23.78 5.74
CA VAL A 36 10.18 -23.11 6.69
C VAL A 36 10.98 -22.73 7.93
N GLU A 37 10.91 -21.48 8.34
CA GLU A 37 11.78 -20.95 9.38
C GLU A 37 11.14 -19.84 10.22
N VAL A 38 11.80 -19.53 11.33
CA VAL A 38 11.64 -18.24 12.03
C VAL A 38 12.92 -17.45 11.76
N ASP A 39 12.91 -16.52 10.81
CA ASP A 39 14.13 -15.78 10.43
C ASP A 39 14.53 -14.78 11.55
N PRO A 40 15.74 -14.88 12.13
CA PRO A 40 16.16 -14.01 13.23
C PRO A 40 16.23 -12.53 12.84
N ARG A 41 16.48 -12.22 11.57
CA ARG A 41 16.50 -10.83 11.07
C ARG A 41 15.11 -10.24 11.11
N VAL A 42 14.14 -10.99 10.57
CA VAL A 42 12.73 -10.57 10.52
C VAL A 42 12.20 -10.42 11.94
N GLU A 43 12.44 -11.40 12.81
CA GLU A 43 12.00 -11.36 14.21
C GLU A 43 12.57 -10.14 14.96
N LEU A 44 13.88 -9.88 14.83
CA LEU A 44 14.51 -8.73 15.47
C LEU A 44 13.93 -7.40 14.99
N VAL A 45 13.81 -7.22 13.67
CA VAL A 45 13.30 -5.99 13.08
C VAL A 45 11.85 -5.75 13.47
N GLU A 46 11.00 -6.78 13.41
CA GLU A 46 9.60 -6.67 13.83
C GLU A 46 9.47 -6.32 15.32
N ILE A 47 10.29 -6.90 16.20
CA ILE A 47 10.33 -6.52 17.62
C ILE A 47 10.72 -5.05 17.82
N ILE A 48 11.66 -4.53 17.03
CA ILE A 48 12.04 -3.11 17.10
C ILE A 48 10.85 -2.23 16.69
N PHE A 49 10.16 -2.59 15.60
CA PHE A 49 8.96 -1.88 15.12
C PHE A 49 7.75 -2.06 16.04
N TYR A 50 7.66 -3.16 16.78
CA TYR A 50 6.65 -3.39 17.81
C TYR A 50 6.67 -2.31 18.91
N PHE A 51 7.84 -1.73 19.21
CA PHE A 51 7.97 -0.61 20.16
C PHE A 51 7.70 0.78 19.57
N THR A 52 7.31 0.88 18.30
CA THR A 52 6.97 2.14 17.63
C THR A 52 5.45 2.34 17.56
N ASP A 53 5.00 3.46 16.98
CA ASP A 53 3.56 3.67 16.73
C ASP A 53 2.97 2.65 15.73
N TRP A 54 3.80 2.07 14.87
CA TRP A 54 3.39 0.94 14.02
C TRP A 54 2.86 -0.23 14.85
N GLY A 55 3.57 -0.62 15.91
CA GLY A 55 3.13 -1.71 16.78
C GLY A 55 1.77 -1.44 17.41
N LYS A 56 1.47 -0.19 17.79
CA LYS A 56 0.15 0.17 18.32
C LYS A 56 -0.97 -0.04 17.29
N MET A 57 -0.67 0.02 16.00
CA MET A 57 -1.65 -0.10 14.91
C MET A 57 -1.88 -1.54 14.42
N GLN A 58 -0.91 -2.43 14.53
CA GLN A 58 -0.92 -3.79 13.93
C GLN A 58 -1.82 -4.83 14.61
N GLY A 59 -2.79 -4.41 15.43
CA GLY A 59 -3.66 -5.38 16.09
C GLY A 59 -2.97 -6.24 17.15
N PHE A 60 -1.75 -5.91 17.61
CA PHE A 60 -1.20 -6.50 18.84
C PHE A 60 -2.14 -6.40 20.04
N PRO A 61 -2.98 -5.36 20.22
CA PRO A 61 -4.05 -5.39 21.23
C PRO A 61 -4.96 -6.62 21.13
N ILE A 62 -5.29 -7.08 19.90
CA ILE A 62 -6.07 -8.30 19.68
C ILE A 62 -5.27 -9.53 20.10
N GLY A 63 -3.98 -9.60 19.77
CA GLY A 63 -3.09 -10.68 20.22
C GLY A 63 -3.04 -10.79 21.75
N TYR A 64 -2.95 -9.67 22.46
CA TYR A 64 -3.06 -9.62 23.93
C TYR A 64 -4.43 -10.08 24.43
N GLU A 65 -5.51 -9.58 23.84
CA GLU A 65 -6.89 -9.99 24.19
C GLU A 65 -7.12 -11.50 24.00
N GLN A 66 -6.43 -12.11 23.04
CA GLN A 66 -6.48 -13.56 22.79
C GLN A 66 -5.49 -14.37 23.63
N GLY A 67 -4.67 -13.72 24.47
CA GLY A 67 -3.73 -14.39 25.38
C GLY A 67 -2.44 -14.86 24.71
N TYR A 68 -1.95 -14.16 23.68
CA TYR A 68 -0.70 -14.51 23.01
C TYR A 68 0.52 -14.20 23.87
N ARG A 69 0.96 -15.19 24.65
CA ARG A 69 2.04 -15.08 25.63
C ARG A 69 3.38 -14.63 25.07
N TYR A 70 3.65 -14.88 23.80
CA TYR A 70 4.89 -14.46 23.16
C TYR A 70 5.08 -12.93 23.19
N LEU A 71 3.99 -12.15 23.06
CA LEU A 71 4.06 -10.69 23.18
C LEU A 71 4.38 -10.24 24.62
N GLU A 72 3.91 -11.01 25.62
CA GLU A 72 4.27 -10.78 27.02
C GLU A 72 5.76 -11.01 27.24
N ASP A 73 6.33 -12.05 26.63
CA ASP A 73 7.77 -12.37 26.71
C ASP A 73 8.62 -11.27 26.04
N ILE A 74 8.21 -10.74 24.88
CA ILE A 74 8.85 -9.57 24.25
C ILE A 74 8.88 -8.40 25.24
N ASN A 75 7.73 -8.07 25.86
CA ASN A 75 7.68 -6.97 26.81
C ASN A 75 8.54 -7.22 28.05
N ALA A 76 8.49 -8.43 28.61
CA ALA A 76 9.23 -8.79 29.81
C ALA A 76 10.74 -8.69 29.59
N CYS A 77 11.23 -9.15 28.43
CA CYS A 77 12.65 -9.20 28.12
C CYS A 77 13.20 -7.89 27.52
N LEU A 78 12.42 -7.22 26.66
CA LEU A 78 12.95 -6.21 25.74
C LEU A 78 12.35 -4.81 25.93
N SER A 79 11.30 -4.62 26.73
CA SER A 79 10.67 -3.29 26.92
C SER A 79 11.58 -2.23 27.57
N LYS A 80 12.68 -2.63 28.20
CA LYS A 80 13.72 -1.71 28.69
C LYS A 80 14.46 -0.98 27.56
N TYR A 81 14.43 -1.52 26.33
CA TYR A 81 15.05 -0.92 25.15
C TYR A 81 14.09 -0.08 24.30
N ARG A 82 12.87 0.20 24.77
CA ARG A 82 11.87 1.01 24.03
C ARG A 82 12.34 2.43 23.64
N PHE A 83 13.40 2.92 24.27
CA PHE A 83 14.01 4.23 23.97
C PHE A 83 15.38 4.12 23.27
N HIS A 84 15.77 2.91 22.85
CA HIS A 84 17.00 2.64 22.12
C HIS A 84 17.05 3.40 20.79
N ARG A 85 18.25 3.64 20.27
CA ARG A 85 18.47 4.34 18.98
C ARG A 85 17.69 3.67 17.84
N ALA A 86 17.68 2.34 17.80
CA ALA A 86 16.95 1.56 16.80
C ALA A 86 15.45 1.88 16.77
N VAL A 87 14.78 1.91 17.92
CA VAL A 87 13.34 2.21 18.01
C VAL A 87 13.05 3.64 17.53
N LYS A 88 13.92 4.60 17.87
CA LYS A 88 13.78 5.99 17.40
C LYS A 88 13.95 6.13 15.89
N LEU A 89 14.89 5.40 15.30
CA LEU A 89 15.10 5.41 13.84
C LEU A 89 13.99 4.64 13.12
N ALA A 90 13.51 3.53 13.68
CA ALA A 90 12.36 2.79 13.17
C ALA A 90 11.09 3.66 13.17
N GLN A 91 10.84 4.43 14.25
CA GLN A 91 9.75 5.41 14.29
C GLN A 91 9.88 6.45 13.16
N LYS A 92 11.08 7.00 12.93
CA LYS A 92 11.31 7.94 11.81
C LYS A 92 11.10 7.29 10.45
N ALA A 93 11.52 6.03 10.29
CA ALA A 93 11.30 5.28 9.06
C ALA A 93 9.81 5.05 8.81
N PHE A 94 9.05 4.69 9.86
CA PHE A 94 7.59 4.56 9.81
C PHE A 94 6.91 5.88 9.41
N GLU A 95 7.28 6.98 10.05
CA GLU A 95 6.78 8.33 9.71
C GLU A 95 7.11 8.74 8.26
N SER A 96 8.18 8.17 7.68
CA SER A 96 8.58 8.38 6.29
C SER A 96 7.89 7.44 5.29
N GLY A 97 7.14 6.44 5.77
CA GLY A 97 6.38 5.50 4.95
C GLY A 97 6.74 4.02 5.12
N MET A 98 7.71 3.64 5.97
CA MET A 98 8.10 2.24 6.17
C MET A 98 7.07 1.53 7.06
N ALA A 99 6.09 0.92 6.40
CA ALA A 99 4.97 0.22 7.01
C ALA A 99 4.62 -1.03 6.20
N TYR A 100 3.88 -1.95 6.82
CA TYR A 100 3.41 -3.22 6.26
C TYR A 100 4.58 -4.11 5.83
N ASP A 101 4.53 -4.63 4.61
CA ASP A 101 5.51 -5.52 3.98
C ASP A 101 6.93 -4.95 3.94
N ALA A 102 7.05 -3.61 3.92
CA ALA A 102 8.35 -2.94 3.90
C ALA A 102 9.23 -3.26 5.13
N ILE A 103 8.62 -3.56 6.28
CA ILE A 103 9.33 -3.83 7.53
C ILE A 103 10.04 -5.19 7.49
N PRO A 104 9.35 -6.33 7.29
CA PRO A 104 10.04 -7.61 7.16
C PRO A 104 10.88 -7.65 5.88
N TYR A 105 10.50 -6.93 4.81
CA TYR A 105 11.34 -6.83 3.61
C TYR A 105 12.69 -6.16 3.88
N PHE A 106 12.73 -5.05 4.64
CA PHE A 106 13.98 -4.42 5.08
C PHE A 106 14.90 -5.40 5.81
N ALA A 107 14.34 -6.27 6.67
CA ALA A 107 15.11 -7.26 7.40
C ALA A 107 15.84 -8.24 6.48
N LEU A 108 15.28 -8.58 5.32
CA LEU A 108 15.89 -9.51 4.35
C LEU A 108 17.13 -8.95 3.65
N PHE A 109 17.43 -7.66 3.80
CA PHE A 109 18.68 -7.04 3.34
C PHE A 109 19.83 -7.18 4.34
N LEU A 110 19.53 -7.59 5.58
CA LEU A 110 20.52 -7.79 6.63
C LEU A 110 21.13 -9.18 6.56
N ASP A 111 22.33 -9.31 7.12
CA ASP A 111 23.00 -10.57 7.36
C ASP A 111 22.28 -11.35 8.47
N ARG A 112 22.21 -12.67 8.33
CA ARG A 112 21.45 -13.53 9.24
C ARG A 112 22.11 -13.66 10.62
N GLU A 113 23.42 -13.56 10.70
CA GLU A 113 24.17 -13.76 11.94
C GLU A 113 24.56 -12.44 12.59
N THR A 114 25.03 -11.48 11.78
CA THR A 114 25.59 -10.22 12.27
C THR A 114 24.60 -9.06 12.25
N PHE A 115 23.46 -9.20 11.55
CA PHE A 115 22.50 -8.12 11.27
C PHE A 115 23.09 -6.93 10.52
N GLU A 116 24.31 -7.03 10.00
CA GLU A 116 24.91 -6.01 9.15
C GLU A 116 24.21 -5.98 7.79
N LYS A 117 24.25 -4.85 7.09
CA LYS A 117 23.70 -4.77 5.74
C LYS A 117 24.47 -5.73 4.81
N ALA A 118 23.79 -6.77 4.31
CA ALA A 118 24.39 -7.82 3.48
C ALA A 118 24.25 -7.56 1.97
N LYS A 119 23.33 -6.70 1.55
CA LYS A 119 23.09 -6.40 0.12
C LYS A 119 22.67 -4.94 -0.12
N PRO A 120 22.83 -4.39 -1.34
CA PRO A 120 22.39 -3.04 -1.67
C PRO A 120 20.87 -2.87 -1.47
N TRP A 121 20.44 -1.65 -1.09
CA TRP A 121 19.01 -1.32 -1.01
C TRP A 121 18.43 -1.23 -2.42
N ASP A 122 17.22 -1.74 -2.62
CA ASP A 122 16.51 -1.59 -3.89
C ASP A 122 15.62 -0.33 -3.90
N ASP A 123 15.09 0.00 -5.08
CA ASP A 123 14.25 1.17 -5.26
C ASP A 123 12.97 1.11 -4.42
N TYR A 124 12.45 -0.11 -4.19
CA TYR A 124 11.27 -0.30 -3.37
C TYR A 124 11.53 0.18 -1.94
N ILE A 125 12.51 -0.37 -1.23
CA ILE A 125 12.75 -0.01 0.17
C ILE A 125 13.25 1.43 0.33
N ILE A 126 13.98 1.95 -0.66
CA ILE A 126 14.37 3.38 -0.72
C ILE A 126 13.13 4.28 -0.79
N SER A 127 12.13 3.90 -1.60
CA SER A 127 10.88 4.67 -1.71
C SER A 127 10.09 4.71 -0.39
N ARG A 128 10.18 3.64 0.42
CA ARG A 128 9.49 3.53 1.72
C ARG A 128 10.06 4.44 2.82
N VAL A 129 11.16 5.13 2.54
CA VAL A 129 11.71 6.19 3.41
C VAL A 129 11.83 7.54 2.67
N GLY A 130 11.04 7.73 1.61
CA GLY A 130 11.05 8.96 0.83
C GLY A 130 12.39 9.26 0.14
N GLY A 131 13.18 8.22 -0.18
CA GLY A 131 14.50 8.37 -0.79
C GLY A 131 15.66 8.53 0.20
N ASN A 132 15.41 8.52 1.51
CA ASN A 132 16.43 8.75 2.53
C ASN A 132 17.31 7.51 2.80
N VAL A 133 18.26 7.24 1.91
CA VAL A 133 19.22 6.13 2.04
C VAL A 133 20.04 6.21 3.33
N THR A 134 20.37 7.42 3.80
CA THR A 134 21.09 7.61 5.08
C THR A 134 20.30 7.03 6.24
N LEU A 135 18.99 7.26 6.30
CA LEU A 135 18.12 6.69 7.33
C LEU A 135 18.13 5.16 7.31
N LEU A 136 18.14 4.52 6.13
CA LEU A 136 18.23 3.05 6.03
C LEU A 136 19.55 2.51 6.56
N ASN A 137 20.67 3.17 6.23
CA ASN A 137 21.99 2.76 6.72
C ASN A 137 22.09 2.93 8.25
N GLU A 138 21.66 4.09 8.78
CA GLU A 138 21.65 4.34 10.22
C GLU A 138 20.72 3.37 10.96
N LEU A 139 19.58 3.01 10.38
CA LEU A 139 18.67 2.03 10.95
C LEU A 139 19.30 0.64 10.98
N ALA A 140 19.94 0.20 9.90
CA ALA A 140 20.62 -1.11 9.85
C ALA A 140 21.73 -1.22 10.90
N GLU A 141 22.56 -0.18 11.05
CA GLU A 141 23.55 -0.11 12.13
C GLU A 141 22.89 -0.21 13.52
N ALA A 142 21.82 0.55 13.74
CA ALA A 142 21.14 0.56 15.02
C ALA A 142 20.41 -0.76 15.34
N VAL A 143 19.96 -1.52 14.32
CA VAL A 143 19.41 -2.87 14.50
C VAL A 143 20.48 -3.82 15.04
N ARG A 144 21.69 -3.80 14.47
CA ARG A 144 22.83 -4.55 15.01
C ARG A 144 23.14 -4.15 16.45
N ASP A 145 23.26 -2.84 16.72
CA ASP A 145 23.54 -2.33 18.07
C ASP A 145 22.46 -2.79 19.07
N PHE A 146 21.17 -2.78 18.66
CA PHE A 146 20.07 -3.30 19.48
C PHE A 146 20.24 -4.79 19.76
N ALA A 147 20.61 -5.60 18.75
CA ALA A 147 20.80 -7.04 18.93
C ALA A 147 21.87 -7.35 19.99
N GLU A 148 22.99 -6.62 19.95
CA GLU A 148 24.08 -6.74 20.90
C GLU A 148 23.68 -6.28 22.30
N GLU A 149 23.17 -5.04 22.44
CA GLU A 149 22.82 -4.45 23.74
C GLU A 149 21.66 -5.17 24.43
N SER A 150 20.73 -5.74 23.65
CA SER A 150 19.58 -6.50 24.15
C SER A 150 19.85 -7.96 24.42
N ASN A 151 21.02 -8.47 24.00
CA ASN A 151 21.32 -9.89 23.97
C ASN A 151 20.23 -10.68 23.23
N PHE A 152 19.82 -10.18 22.06
CA PHE A 152 18.71 -10.72 21.28
C PHE A 152 18.86 -12.22 21.00
N TRP A 153 20.07 -12.68 20.71
CA TRP A 153 20.33 -14.09 20.47
C TRP A 153 19.97 -15.00 21.65
N GLU A 154 20.10 -14.52 22.89
CA GLU A 154 19.65 -15.25 24.08
C GLU A 154 18.12 -15.32 24.15
N PHE A 155 17.44 -14.20 23.89
CA PHE A 155 15.98 -14.19 23.75
C PHE A 155 15.52 -15.19 22.68
N TYR A 156 16.09 -15.12 21.48
CA TYR A 156 15.75 -16.00 20.36
C TYR A 156 16.00 -17.49 20.68
N LYS A 157 17.15 -17.82 21.29
CA LYS A 157 17.48 -19.20 21.71
C LYS A 157 16.53 -19.73 22.78
N ASN A 158 16.11 -18.89 23.73
CA ASN A 158 15.18 -19.28 24.80
C ASN A 158 13.77 -19.63 24.27
N HIS A 159 13.42 -19.16 23.08
CA HIS A 159 12.15 -19.49 22.41
C HIS A 159 12.26 -20.63 21.40
N LYS A 160 13.43 -21.26 21.24
CA LYS A 160 13.67 -22.31 20.24
C LYS A 160 12.62 -23.42 20.24
N SER A 161 12.29 -23.95 21.42
CA SER A 161 11.29 -25.03 21.53
C SER A 161 9.89 -24.59 21.07
N LEU A 162 9.52 -23.32 21.24
CA LEU A 162 8.25 -22.78 20.76
C LEU A 162 8.25 -22.66 19.23
N TYR A 163 9.34 -22.11 18.67
CA TYR A 163 9.51 -21.98 17.22
C TYR A 163 9.49 -23.34 16.51
N GLU A 164 10.20 -24.34 17.03
CA GLU A 164 10.21 -25.70 16.47
C GLU A 164 8.81 -26.34 16.50
N ARG A 165 8.05 -26.15 17.59
CA ARG A 165 6.65 -26.61 17.67
C ARG A 165 5.76 -25.92 16.65
N ALA A 166 5.91 -24.61 16.48
CA ALA A 166 5.14 -23.85 15.51
C ALA A 166 5.44 -24.26 14.06
N ILE A 167 6.71 -24.46 13.71
CA ILE A 167 7.13 -24.98 12.40
C ILE A 167 6.51 -26.37 12.17
N SER A 168 6.60 -27.27 13.16
CA SER A 168 6.01 -28.60 13.07
C SER A 168 4.49 -28.56 12.89
N ASN A 169 3.80 -27.71 13.66
CA ASN A 169 2.36 -27.51 13.55
C ASN A 169 1.97 -26.96 12.16
N TYR A 170 2.67 -25.93 11.68
CA TYR A 170 2.45 -25.36 10.36
C TYR A 170 2.59 -26.43 9.27
N LEU A 171 3.71 -27.16 9.25
CA LEU A 171 3.99 -28.21 8.27
C LEU A 171 2.98 -29.37 8.30
N SER A 172 2.37 -29.66 9.45
CA SER A 172 1.31 -30.67 9.55
C SER A 172 0.00 -30.28 8.84
N SER A 173 -0.19 -29.00 8.55
CA SER A 173 -1.44 -28.42 8.05
C SER A 173 -1.39 -28.00 6.57
N VAL A 174 -0.23 -28.08 5.92
CA VAL A 174 0.03 -27.53 4.59
C VAL A 174 0.79 -28.52 3.69
N ASN A 175 0.49 -28.51 2.40
CA ASN A 175 1.25 -29.24 1.39
C ASN A 175 2.07 -28.26 0.55
N LEU A 176 3.29 -27.96 1.00
CA LEU A 176 4.15 -26.96 0.36
C LEU A 176 4.60 -27.38 -1.03
N GLU A 177 4.93 -28.65 -1.24
CA GLU A 177 5.33 -29.16 -2.57
C GLU A 177 4.22 -28.95 -3.61
N ASN A 178 2.96 -29.17 -3.22
CA ASN A 178 1.83 -28.93 -4.11
C ASN A 178 1.62 -27.44 -4.39
N ILE A 179 1.76 -26.59 -3.37
CA ILE A 179 1.62 -25.14 -3.52
C ILE A 179 2.69 -24.62 -4.49
N THR A 180 3.97 -24.83 -4.17
CA THR A 180 5.09 -24.30 -4.97
C THR A 180 5.06 -24.84 -6.40
N LYS A 181 4.77 -26.13 -6.59
CA LYS A 181 4.59 -26.69 -7.93
C LYS A 181 3.43 -26.04 -8.69
N THR A 182 2.32 -25.73 -8.01
CA THR A 182 1.18 -25.07 -8.66
C THR A 182 1.53 -23.64 -9.08
N GLU A 183 2.25 -22.90 -8.24
CA GLU A 183 2.79 -21.57 -8.56
C GLU A 183 3.67 -21.64 -9.82
N GLU A 184 4.73 -22.47 -9.81
CA GLU A 184 5.67 -22.58 -10.94
C GLU A 184 4.97 -23.03 -12.22
N GLN A 185 4.07 -24.00 -12.11
CA GLN A 185 3.30 -24.47 -13.26
C GLN A 185 2.38 -23.38 -13.79
N PHE A 186 1.65 -22.68 -12.94
CA PHE A 186 0.73 -21.64 -13.37
C PHE A 186 1.49 -20.47 -13.97
N PHE A 187 2.50 -19.92 -13.30
CA PHE A 187 3.22 -18.75 -13.79
C PHE A 187 4.22 -19.07 -14.91
N GLY A 188 4.61 -20.33 -15.07
CA GLY A 188 5.57 -20.77 -16.08
C GLY A 188 7.01 -20.39 -15.76
N GLU A 189 7.31 -20.13 -14.48
CA GLU A 189 8.61 -19.70 -13.97
C GLU A 189 9.06 -20.67 -12.87
N ASN A 190 10.31 -21.15 -12.93
CA ASN A 190 10.89 -21.96 -11.86
C ASN A 190 11.51 -21.06 -10.79
N VAL A 191 11.45 -21.49 -9.54
CA VAL A 191 12.00 -20.78 -8.38
C VAL A 191 13.20 -21.52 -7.83
N LYS A 192 14.30 -20.79 -7.62
CA LYS A 192 15.54 -21.32 -7.06
C LYS A 192 15.30 -21.80 -5.63
N GLU A 193 14.60 -21.00 -4.84
CA GLU A 193 14.39 -21.24 -3.42
C GLU A 193 13.08 -20.61 -2.91
N TRP A 194 12.34 -21.36 -2.11
CA TRP A 194 11.12 -20.95 -1.43
C TRP A 194 11.38 -20.87 0.07
N CYS A 195 11.27 -19.68 0.64
CA CYS A 195 11.49 -19.39 2.06
C CYS A 195 10.16 -18.98 2.72
N ILE A 196 9.62 -19.82 3.59
CA ILE A 196 8.43 -19.50 4.39
C ILE A 196 8.91 -19.03 5.77
N VAL A 197 8.69 -17.76 6.08
CA VAL A 197 9.06 -17.15 7.36
C VAL A 197 7.82 -17.01 8.22
N LEU A 198 7.84 -17.65 9.38
CA LEU A 198 6.81 -17.54 10.41
C LEU A 198 7.12 -16.33 11.30
N GLN A 199 6.35 -15.25 11.15
CA GLN A 199 6.54 -13.96 11.82
C GLN A 199 5.82 -13.96 13.17
N PHE A 200 6.53 -14.29 14.25
CA PHE A 200 5.95 -14.40 15.59
C PHE A 200 5.54 -13.05 16.16
N SER A 201 6.23 -11.99 15.73
CA SER A 201 6.00 -10.61 16.10
C SER A 201 5.08 -9.87 15.14
N GLN A 202 4.28 -10.57 14.32
CA GLN A 202 3.34 -9.98 13.38
C GLN A 202 1.95 -10.60 13.50
N TRP A 203 0.92 -9.80 13.77
CA TRP A 203 -0.46 -10.27 13.96
C TRP A 203 -1.36 -9.90 12.78
N GLY A 204 -2.09 -10.86 12.23
CA GLY A 204 -3.19 -10.68 11.28
C GLY A 204 -2.81 -10.36 9.83
N HIS A 205 -1.52 -10.13 9.53
CA HIS A 205 -1.08 -9.78 8.17
C HIS A 205 0.06 -10.69 7.70
N SER A 206 0.08 -10.97 6.40
CA SER A 206 1.12 -11.74 5.72
C SER A 206 1.55 -10.99 4.46
N TYR A 207 2.74 -11.31 3.96
CA TYR A 207 3.34 -10.58 2.84
C TYR A 207 4.12 -11.54 1.93
N GLY A 208 4.05 -11.27 0.62
CA GLY A 208 4.86 -11.90 -0.41
C GLY A 208 6.03 -11.02 -0.83
N SER A 209 7.20 -11.62 -1.02
CA SER A 209 8.35 -10.91 -1.57
C SER A 209 9.29 -11.83 -2.34
N HIS A 210 10.18 -11.27 -3.16
CA HIS A 210 11.21 -12.04 -3.86
C HIS A 210 12.50 -11.25 -4.04
N PHE A 211 13.58 -11.98 -4.31
CA PHE A 211 14.82 -11.44 -4.85
C PHE A 211 15.19 -12.18 -6.13
N ASP A 212 15.51 -11.44 -7.18
CA ASP A 212 16.16 -12.00 -8.35
C ASP A 212 17.66 -12.12 -8.10
N THR A 213 18.20 -13.32 -8.26
CA THR A 213 19.64 -13.60 -8.17
C THR A 213 20.17 -14.11 -9.51
N PRO A 214 21.49 -14.07 -9.75
CA PRO A 214 22.08 -14.63 -10.98
C PRO A 214 21.72 -16.11 -11.23
N ASP A 215 21.44 -16.88 -10.18
CA ASP A 215 21.10 -18.30 -10.28
C ASP A 215 19.59 -18.57 -10.26
N GLY A 216 18.75 -17.53 -10.20
CA GLY A 216 17.30 -17.63 -10.18
C GLY A 216 16.62 -16.86 -9.03
N LYS A 217 15.29 -16.94 -9.01
CA LYS A 217 14.43 -16.21 -8.06
C LYS A 217 14.37 -16.90 -6.71
N ILE A 218 14.52 -16.15 -5.62
CA ILE A 218 14.24 -16.60 -4.25
C ILE A 218 12.91 -15.95 -3.84
N VAL A 219 11.92 -16.76 -3.46
CA VAL A 219 10.58 -16.32 -3.09
C VAL A 219 10.35 -16.48 -1.59
N TYR A 220 9.82 -15.43 -0.97
CA TYR A 220 9.50 -15.36 0.45
C TYR A 220 7.98 -15.32 0.67
N GLY A 221 7.52 -16.16 1.58
CA GLY A 221 6.18 -16.10 2.16
C GLY A 221 6.29 -15.73 3.63
N LEU A 222 5.99 -14.49 3.97
CA LEU A 222 6.13 -13.92 5.30
C LEU A 222 4.78 -14.00 6.01
N LEU A 223 4.57 -15.01 6.86
CA LEU A 223 3.27 -15.32 7.44
C LEU A 223 3.15 -14.79 8.87
N GLY A 224 2.16 -13.93 9.11
CA GLY A 224 1.81 -13.49 10.46
C GLY A 224 0.91 -14.48 11.21
N VAL A 225 0.73 -14.23 12.50
CA VAL A 225 -0.13 -14.99 13.41
C VAL A 225 -1.58 -14.59 13.21
N CYS A 226 -2.45 -15.56 12.96
CA CYS A 226 -3.91 -15.37 12.81
C CYS A 226 -4.74 -16.07 13.90
N GLY A 227 -4.11 -16.80 14.80
CA GLY A 227 -4.76 -17.48 15.90
C GLY A 227 -3.78 -18.10 16.88
N ILE A 228 -4.30 -18.72 17.93
CA ILE A 228 -3.51 -19.40 18.95
C ILE A 228 -4.21 -20.73 19.23
N ILE A 229 -3.45 -21.82 19.24
CA ILE A 229 -3.97 -23.15 19.57
C ILE A 229 -3.69 -23.52 21.05
N TYR A 230 -4.17 -24.69 21.45
CA TYR A 230 -3.95 -25.23 22.79
C TYR A 230 -2.44 -25.29 23.09
N ASP A 231 -2.02 -24.70 24.23
CA ASP A 231 -0.63 -24.51 24.72
C ASP A 231 0.05 -23.16 24.42
N SER A 232 -0.65 -22.20 23.82
CA SER A 232 -0.12 -20.87 23.40
C SER A 232 0.76 -20.90 22.15
N THR A 233 0.79 -22.01 21.40
CA THR A 233 1.45 -22.05 20.09
C THR A 233 0.66 -21.21 19.07
N PRO A 234 1.31 -20.32 18.30
CA PRO A 234 0.62 -19.53 17.27
C PRO A 234 0.17 -20.37 16.08
N GLU A 235 -1.01 -20.05 15.54
CA GLU A 235 -1.47 -20.49 14.22
C GLU A 235 -1.26 -19.35 13.21
N PHE A 236 -0.58 -19.64 12.11
CA PHE A 236 -0.24 -18.66 11.09
C PHE A 236 -1.35 -18.51 10.04
N CYS A 237 -1.43 -17.33 9.45
CA CYS A 237 -2.42 -17.01 8.44
C CYS A 237 -2.31 -17.94 7.22
N ARG A 238 -3.46 -18.39 6.71
CA ARG A 238 -3.56 -19.27 5.54
C ARG A 238 -3.52 -18.47 4.23
N ALA A 239 -2.49 -17.65 4.07
CA ALA A 239 -2.34 -16.71 2.96
C ALA A 239 -1.24 -17.12 1.96
N LEU A 240 -0.52 -18.24 2.18
CA LEU A 240 0.71 -18.53 1.43
C LEU A 240 0.55 -18.50 -0.11
N VAL A 241 -0.53 -19.10 -0.64
CA VAL A 241 -0.81 -19.10 -2.09
C VAL A 241 -1.03 -17.68 -2.63
N HIS A 242 -1.65 -16.82 -1.83
CA HIS A 242 -1.84 -15.41 -2.17
C HIS A 242 -0.49 -14.67 -2.17
N GLU A 243 0.29 -14.85 -1.10
CA GLU A 243 1.57 -14.16 -0.94
C GLU A 243 2.61 -14.58 -1.97
N PHE A 244 2.70 -15.87 -2.29
CA PHE A 244 3.62 -16.35 -3.33
C PHE A 244 3.29 -15.78 -4.71
N ALA A 245 2.02 -15.68 -5.07
CA ALA A 245 1.59 -15.13 -6.35
C ALA A 245 2.06 -13.68 -6.59
N HIS A 246 2.20 -12.86 -5.53
CA HIS A 246 2.76 -11.51 -5.67
C HIS A 246 4.18 -11.50 -6.26
N SER A 247 4.97 -12.55 -6.06
CA SER A 247 6.34 -12.69 -6.59
C SER A 247 6.39 -12.93 -8.10
N PHE A 248 5.25 -13.16 -8.73
CA PHE A 248 5.11 -13.34 -10.19
C PHE A 248 4.23 -12.24 -10.78
N VAL A 249 3.09 -11.95 -10.14
CA VAL A 249 2.11 -10.98 -10.61
C VAL A 249 2.69 -9.56 -10.59
N ASN A 250 3.14 -9.08 -9.43
CA ASN A 250 3.58 -7.69 -9.29
C ASN A 250 4.70 -7.30 -10.27
N PRO A 251 5.81 -8.07 -10.40
CA PRO A 251 6.87 -7.71 -11.35
C PRO A 251 6.41 -7.81 -12.80
N THR A 252 5.50 -8.74 -13.13
CA THR A 252 4.94 -8.85 -14.49
C THR A 252 4.03 -7.65 -14.80
N VAL A 253 3.11 -7.30 -13.90
CA VAL A 253 2.23 -6.14 -14.09
C VAL A 253 3.06 -4.86 -14.16
N GLU A 254 4.11 -4.71 -13.37
CA GLU A 254 5.03 -3.55 -13.46
C GLU A 254 5.60 -3.40 -14.88
N ARG A 255 6.13 -4.48 -15.47
CA ARG A 255 6.69 -4.46 -16.84
C ARG A 255 5.66 -4.16 -17.93
N TYR A 256 4.41 -4.57 -17.72
CA TYR A 256 3.34 -4.51 -18.73
C TYR A 256 2.24 -3.50 -18.37
N PHE A 257 2.47 -2.60 -17.41
CA PHE A 257 1.42 -1.73 -16.87
C PHE A 257 0.83 -0.80 -17.94
N ASP A 258 1.61 -0.43 -18.95
CA ASP A 258 1.18 0.38 -20.10
C ASP A 258 -0.03 -0.23 -20.83
N LEU A 259 -0.19 -1.56 -20.82
CA LEU A 259 -1.36 -2.23 -21.41
C LEU A 259 -2.66 -1.94 -20.63
N PHE A 260 -2.55 -1.56 -19.37
CA PHE A 260 -3.66 -1.41 -18.43
C PHE A 260 -3.89 0.03 -17.97
N GLU A 261 -2.93 0.93 -18.18
CA GLU A 261 -2.97 2.31 -17.66
C GLU A 261 -4.24 3.06 -18.08
N ASN A 262 -4.67 2.88 -19.33
CA ASN A 262 -5.85 3.54 -19.91
C ASN A 262 -7.19 3.08 -19.31
N TYR A 263 -7.19 2.05 -18.45
CA TYR A 263 -8.40 1.52 -17.81
C TYR A 263 -8.56 1.93 -16.36
N SER A 264 -7.78 2.89 -15.87
CA SER A 264 -7.78 3.36 -14.47
C SER A 264 -9.14 3.80 -13.93
N LEU A 265 -10.05 4.27 -14.80
CA LEU A 265 -11.44 4.58 -14.41
C LEU A 265 -12.17 3.40 -13.76
N LEU A 266 -11.74 2.15 -14.01
CA LEU A 266 -12.30 0.96 -13.37
C LEU A 266 -12.10 0.94 -11.84
N TYR A 267 -11.15 1.72 -11.31
CA TYR A 267 -10.97 1.89 -9.87
C TYR A 267 -12.07 2.76 -9.23
N GLU A 268 -12.60 3.72 -9.97
CA GLU A 268 -13.45 4.79 -9.43
C GLU A 268 -14.74 4.31 -8.77
N PRO A 269 -15.47 3.29 -9.28
CA PRO A 269 -16.67 2.82 -8.61
C PRO A 269 -16.42 2.15 -7.25
N VAL A 270 -15.18 1.75 -6.96
CA VAL A 270 -14.84 0.93 -5.78
C VAL A 270 -13.76 1.53 -4.89
N TRP A 271 -13.22 2.70 -5.22
CA TRP A 271 -12.19 3.38 -4.43
C TRP A 271 -12.51 3.48 -2.92
N PRO A 272 -13.75 3.72 -2.44
CA PRO A 272 -13.99 3.82 -1.00
C PRO A 272 -13.86 2.46 -0.31
N LYS A 273 -14.18 1.36 -0.99
CA LYS A 273 -14.00 0.00 -0.48
C LYS A 273 -12.52 -0.37 -0.49
N MET A 274 -11.83 -0.08 -1.59
CA MET A 274 -10.40 -0.37 -1.77
C MET A 274 -9.55 0.40 -0.75
N GLY A 275 -9.81 1.69 -0.55
CA GLY A 275 -9.09 2.51 0.42
C GLY A 275 -9.21 2.01 1.87
N ARG A 276 -10.32 1.38 2.25
CA ARG A 276 -10.47 0.74 3.59
C ARG A 276 -9.59 -0.49 3.79
N MET A 277 -9.14 -1.09 2.69
CA MET A 277 -8.18 -2.20 2.68
C MET A 277 -6.75 -1.70 2.42
N ALA A 278 -6.52 -0.38 2.46
CA ALA A 278 -5.26 0.28 2.08
C ALA A 278 -4.86 0.11 0.60
N TYR A 279 -5.78 -0.31 -0.26
CA TYR A 279 -5.57 -0.38 -1.71
C TYR A 279 -5.89 0.97 -2.35
N GLY A 280 -4.87 1.80 -2.52
CA GLY A 280 -5.06 3.23 -2.82
C GLY A 280 -5.16 3.60 -4.29
N ASN A 281 -4.88 2.70 -5.24
CA ASN A 281 -4.83 3.04 -6.66
C ASN A 281 -5.17 1.86 -7.59
N TRP A 282 -5.33 2.18 -8.88
CA TRP A 282 -5.64 1.22 -9.95
C TRP A 282 -4.64 0.07 -10.06
N LYS A 283 -3.34 0.35 -10.01
CA LYS A 283 -2.31 -0.68 -10.11
C LYS A 283 -2.40 -1.68 -8.97
N VAL A 284 -2.56 -1.20 -7.74
CA VAL A 284 -2.72 -2.07 -6.56
C VAL A 284 -3.99 -2.92 -6.69
N MET A 285 -5.11 -2.33 -7.13
CA MET A 285 -6.33 -3.11 -7.39
C MET A 285 -6.11 -4.17 -8.48
N LEU A 286 -5.36 -3.86 -9.53
CA LEU A 286 -5.05 -4.77 -10.62
C LEU A 286 -4.19 -5.96 -10.15
N ASP A 287 -3.07 -5.67 -9.47
CA ASP A 287 -2.17 -6.64 -8.85
C ASP A 287 -2.95 -7.61 -7.96
N GLU A 288 -3.75 -7.07 -7.04
CA GLU A 288 -4.62 -7.84 -6.13
C GLU A 288 -5.69 -8.65 -6.86
N THR A 289 -6.29 -8.12 -7.92
CA THR A 289 -7.29 -8.86 -8.70
C THR A 289 -6.66 -10.08 -9.36
N PHE A 290 -5.46 -9.92 -9.92
CA PHE A 290 -4.73 -10.99 -10.60
C PHE A 290 -4.25 -12.07 -9.62
N VAL A 291 -3.76 -11.68 -8.45
CA VAL A 291 -3.40 -12.61 -7.36
C VAL A 291 -4.64 -13.36 -6.85
N ARG A 292 -5.74 -12.67 -6.56
CA ARG A 292 -6.97 -13.30 -6.06
C ARG A 292 -7.63 -14.21 -7.09
N ALA A 293 -7.55 -13.88 -8.38
CA ALA A 293 -8.03 -14.77 -9.43
C ALA A 293 -7.20 -16.07 -9.49
N PHE A 294 -5.89 -16.00 -9.24
CA PHE A 294 -5.04 -17.18 -9.14
C PHE A 294 -5.36 -18.00 -7.88
N GLU A 295 -5.63 -17.35 -6.75
CA GLU A 295 -6.09 -18.02 -5.53
C GLU A 295 -7.40 -18.80 -5.78
N ALA A 296 -8.34 -18.20 -6.52
CA ALA A 296 -9.56 -18.89 -6.94
C ALA A 296 -9.27 -20.10 -7.84
N TYR A 297 -8.28 -19.99 -8.75
CA TYR A 297 -7.82 -21.12 -9.57
C TYR A 297 -7.24 -22.24 -8.71
N TYR A 298 -6.36 -21.92 -7.76
CA TYR A 298 -5.80 -22.89 -6.81
C TYR A 298 -6.90 -23.57 -5.97
N ILE A 299 -7.89 -22.80 -5.49
CA ILE A 299 -9.04 -23.34 -4.76
C ILE A 299 -9.85 -24.29 -5.64
N ASN A 300 -10.05 -23.99 -6.92
CA ASN A 300 -10.74 -24.88 -7.84
C ASN A 300 -9.99 -26.22 -7.97
N MET A 301 -8.67 -26.16 -8.18
CA MET A 301 -7.82 -27.34 -8.33
C MET A 301 -7.79 -28.24 -7.09
N THR A 302 -7.91 -27.66 -5.90
CA THR A 302 -7.74 -28.38 -4.63
C THR A 302 -9.04 -28.69 -3.89
N LYS A 303 -10.07 -27.86 -4.06
CA LYS A 303 -11.35 -27.92 -3.33
C LYS A 303 -12.59 -27.88 -4.23
N GLY A 304 -12.40 -27.82 -5.55
CA GLY A 304 -13.46 -27.83 -6.56
C GLY A 304 -14.14 -26.49 -6.84
N ASP A 305 -14.88 -26.46 -7.94
CA ASP A 305 -15.49 -25.27 -8.53
C ASP A 305 -16.44 -24.52 -7.57
N PHE A 306 -17.21 -25.24 -6.75
CA PHE A 306 -18.09 -24.62 -5.77
C PHE A 306 -17.31 -23.73 -4.78
N SER A 307 -16.19 -24.22 -4.26
CA SER A 307 -15.33 -23.49 -3.33
C SER A 307 -14.71 -22.26 -4.00
N ALA A 308 -14.28 -22.40 -5.25
CA ALA A 308 -13.72 -21.30 -6.04
C ALA A 308 -14.77 -20.21 -6.31
N ARG A 309 -15.97 -20.59 -6.74
CA ARG A 309 -17.08 -19.63 -6.98
C ARG A 309 -17.51 -18.91 -5.70
N ARG A 310 -17.55 -19.61 -4.57
CA ARG A 310 -17.81 -18.98 -3.26
C ARG A 310 -16.74 -17.96 -2.93
N PHE A 311 -15.47 -18.29 -3.12
CA PHE A 311 -14.36 -17.37 -2.90
C PHE A 311 -14.47 -16.14 -3.82
N LEU A 312 -14.69 -16.33 -5.13
CA LEU A 312 -14.87 -15.23 -6.09
C LEU A 312 -16.03 -14.29 -5.71
N ALA A 313 -17.14 -14.84 -5.24
CA ALA A 313 -18.27 -14.03 -4.75
C ALA A 313 -17.90 -13.17 -3.54
N GLN A 314 -17.07 -13.69 -2.63
CA GLN A 314 -16.54 -12.92 -1.49
C GLN A 314 -15.62 -11.79 -1.97
N GLN A 315 -14.71 -12.06 -2.92
CA GLN A 315 -13.83 -11.03 -3.48
C GLN A 315 -14.63 -9.94 -4.22
N ARG A 316 -15.67 -10.33 -4.95
CA ARG A 316 -16.59 -9.39 -5.59
C ARG A 316 -17.26 -8.46 -4.59
N ALA A 317 -17.67 -8.97 -3.43
CA ALA A 317 -18.28 -8.18 -2.36
C ALA A 317 -17.30 -7.13 -1.77
N LEU A 318 -16.01 -7.48 -1.69
CA LEU A 318 -14.92 -6.57 -1.27
C LEU A 318 -14.63 -5.46 -2.29
N GLY A 319 -15.08 -5.62 -3.54
CA GLY A 319 -14.96 -4.61 -4.59
C GLY A 319 -14.18 -5.07 -5.81
N PHE A 320 -13.66 -6.30 -5.85
CA PHE A 320 -13.01 -6.87 -7.04
C PHE A 320 -14.05 -7.30 -8.08
N TYR A 321 -14.79 -6.33 -8.63
CA TYR A 321 -16.06 -6.60 -9.31
C TYR A 321 -15.94 -7.30 -10.67
N PHE A 322 -14.75 -7.29 -11.27
CA PHE A 322 -14.42 -7.98 -12.53
C PHE A 322 -13.53 -9.21 -12.32
N ILE A 323 -13.37 -9.70 -11.09
CA ILE A 323 -12.53 -10.88 -10.80
C ILE A 323 -12.98 -12.14 -11.54
N HIS A 324 -14.28 -12.29 -11.80
CA HIS A 324 -14.81 -13.42 -12.56
C HIS A 324 -14.29 -13.42 -14.02
N ASP A 325 -14.21 -12.25 -14.66
CA ASP A 325 -13.67 -12.15 -16.02
C ASP A 325 -12.20 -12.58 -16.09
N ILE A 326 -11.42 -12.20 -15.08
CA ILE A 326 -10.01 -12.60 -14.97
C ILE A 326 -9.89 -14.10 -14.66
N TYR A 327 -10.70 -14.61 -13.75
CA TYR A 327 -10.73 -16.03 -13.43
C TYR A 327 -11.06 -16.89 -14.66
N ASP A 328 -12.09 -16.51 -15.43
CA ASP A 328 -12.44 -17.22 -16.67
C ASP A 328 -11.31 -17.12 -17.72
N ALA A 329 -10.57 -16.00 -17.74
CA ALA A 329 -9.38 -15.86 -18.56
C ALA A 329 -8.25 -16.80 -18.12
N TYR A 330 -8.06 -16.98 -16.81
CA TYR A 330 -7.08 -17.92 -16.27
C TYR A 330 -7.40 -19.36 -16.62
N LEU A 331 -8.69 -19.75 -16.64
CA LEU A 331 -9.08 -21.08 -17.13
C LEU A 331 -8.68 -21.28 -18.60
N ARG A 332 -8.91 -20.28 -19.47
CA ARG A 332 -8.46 -20.33 -20.87
C ARG A 332 -6.94 -20.36 -21.00
N TYR A 333 -6.23 -19.59 -20.17
CA TYR A 333 -4.76 -19.63 -20.11
C TYR A 333 -4.26 -21.04 -19.80
N CYS A 334 -4.83 -21.70 -18.79
CA CYS A 334 -4.46 -23.06 -18.41
C CYS A 334 -4.81 -24.12 -19.46
N GLU A 335 -5.86 -23.91 -20.26
CA GLU A 335 -6.23 -24.80 -21.38
C GLU A 335 -5.33 -24.65 -22.62
N ASN A 336 -4.59 -23.54 -22.74
CA ASN A 336 -3.82 -23.17 -23.95
C ASN A 336 -2.33 -22.93 -23.64
N ARG A 337 -1.73 -23.81 -22.81
CA ARG A 337 -0.33 -23.71 -22.36
C ARG A 337 0.72 -23.99 -23.43
N ASP A 338 0.32 -24.58 -24.55
CA ASP A 338 1.13 -24.68 -25.76
C ASP A 338 1.39 -23.31 -26.40
N ARG A 339 0.42 -22.37 -26.28
CA ARG A 339 0.53 -20.99 -26.74
C ARG A 339 1.08 -20.05 -25.66
N TYR A 340 0.59 -20.14 -24.43
CA TYR A 340 1.00 -19.26 -23.33
C TYR A 340 1.86 -20.03 -22.34
N LYS A 341 3.18 -19.93 -22.47
CA LYS A 341 4.12 -20.71 -21.67
C LYS A 341 4.33 -20.07 -20.31
N THR A 342 4.36 -18.75 -20.25
CA THR A 342 4.48 -17.96 -19.02
C THR A 342 3.26 -17.07 -18.79
N PHE A 343 3.13 -16.55 -17.57
CA PHE A 343 2.12 -15.54 -17.26
C PHE A 343 2.31 -14.26 -18.09
N GLU A 344 3.56 -13.90 -18.41
CA GLU A 344 3.88 -12.76 -19.27
C GLU A 344 3.26 -12.90 -20.67
N ASP A 345 3.35 -14.10 -21.27
CA ASP A 345 2.77 -14.39 -22.60
C ASP A 345 1.26 -14.10 -22.66
N PHE A 346 0.59 -14.11 -21.50
CA PHE A 346 -0.85 -13.92 -21.38
C PHE A 346 -1.28 -12.48 -21.06
N MET A 347 -0.35 -11.58 -20.74
CA MET A 347 -0.67 -10.17 -20.43
C MET A 347 -1.53 -9.47 -21.50
N PRO A 348 -1.27 -9.64 -22.83
CA PRO A 348 -2.10 -9.02 -23.86
C PRO A 348 -3.56 -9.50 -23.83
N GLU A 349 -3.80 -10.78 -23.53
CA GLU A 349 -5.16 -11.33 -23.47
C GLU A 349 -5.90 -10.83 -22.22
N LEU A 350 -5.21 -10.67 -21.09
CA LEU A 350 -5.78 -10.01 -19.90
C LEU A 350 -6.12 -8.54 -20.18
N ALA A 351 -5.29 -7.83 -20.94
CA ALA A 351 -5.58 -6.46 -21.35
C ALA A 351 -6.84 -6.39 -22.22
N GLU A 352 -7.06 -7.35 -23.12
CA GLU A 352 -8.29 -7.46 -23.91
C GLU A 352 -9.53 -7.76 -23.05
N VAL A 353 -9.39 -8.62 -22.03
CA VAL A 353 -10.47 -8.87 -21.06
C VAL A 353 -10.81 -7.58 -20.32
N ILE A 354 -9.82 -6.86 -19.82
CA ILE A 354 -10.00 -5.58 -19.11
C ILE A 354 -10.57 -4.51 -20.05
N ARG A 355 -10.16 -4.46 -21.32
CA ARG A 355 -10.78 -3.60 -22.34
C ARG A 355 -12.27 -3.89 -22.49
N GLY A 356 -12.65 -5.17 -22.50
CA GLY A 356 -14.05 -5.59 -22.47
C GLY A 356 -14.80 -5.09 -21.22
N VAL A 357 -14.15 -5.17 -20.05
CA VAL A 357 -14.65 -4.63 -18.77
C VAL A 357 -14.85 -3.12 -18.83
N TYR A 358 -13.87 -2.42 -19.38
CA TYR A 358 -13.92 -0.98 -19.52
C TYR A 358 -15.06 -0.55 -20.44
N ASN A 359 -15.16 -1.16 -21.62
CA ASN A 359 -16.18 -0.81 -22.61
C ASN A 359 -17.61 -1.05 -22.10
N ARG A 360 -17.87 -2.14 -21.37
CA ARG A 360 -19.20 -2.37 -20.79
C ARG A 360 -19.51 -1.48 -19.58
N THR A 361 -18.48 -1.05 -18.83
CA THR A 361 -18.67 -0.19 -17.65
C THR A 361 -18.84 1.27 -18.04
N PHE A 362 -18.00 1.74 -18.97
CA PHE A 362 -17.85 3.15 -19.31
C PHE A 362 -18.01 3.48 -20.78
N GLY A 363 -18.00 2.52 -21.72
CA GLY A 363 -17.94 2.78 -23.16
C GLY A 363 -18.92 3.85 -23.65
N ASP A 364 -20.21 3.68 -23.37
CA ASP A 364 -21.23 4.66 -23.75
C ASP A 364 -21.16 5.98 -22.95
N LYS A 365 -20.53 5.94 -21.78
CA LYS A 365 -20.38 7.07 -20.85
C LYS A 365 -19.10 7.88 -21.08
N ILE A 366 -18.13 7.38 -21.84
CA ILE A 366 -16.87 8.10 -22.09
C ILE A 366 -17.15 9.45 -22.75
N ASN A 367 -18.03 9.48 -23.75
CA ASN A 367 -18.40 10.75 -24.39
C ASN A 367 -19.04 11.73 -23.41
N GLU A 368 -19.84 11.24 -22.46
CA GLU A 368 -20.42 12.07 -21.39
C GLU A 368 -19.33 12.57 -20.44
N LEU A 369 -18.42 11.70 -19.99
CA LEU A 369 -17.30 12.06 -19.11
C LEU A 369 -16.33 13.04 -19.75
N GLU A 370 -16.07 12.91 -21.04
CA GLU A 370 -15.17 13.79 -21.79
C GLU A 370 -15.77 15.16 -22.04
N ASN A 371 -17.07 15.23 -22.30
CA ASN A 371 -17.75 16.47 -22.65
C ASN A 371 -18.48 17.11 -21.48
N GLY A 372 -18.57 16.44 -20.34
CA GLY A 372 -19.20 16.94 -19.12
C GLY A 372 -18.30 17.83 -18.28
N ASP A 373 -18.73 18.06 -17.04
CA ASP A 373 -18.06 18.93 -16.09
C ASP A 373 -17.42 18.08 -14.98
N TYR A 374 -16.56 17.15 -15.36
CA TYR A 374 -15.95 16.15 -14.45
C TYR A 374 -14.46 16.37 -14.28
N VAL A 375 -13.88 15.81 -13.21
CA VAL A 375 -12.41 15.76 -13.01
C VAL A 375 -11.74 15.16 -14.24
N TYR A 376 -12.29 14.08 -14.78
CA TYR A 376 -11.81 13.43 -16.00
C TYR A 376 -11.66 14.42 -17.17
N SER A 377 -12.75 15.13 -17.52
CA SER A 377 -12.71 16.14 -18.59
C SER A 377 -11.74 17.28 -18.31
N PHE A 378 -11.67 17.76 -17.06
CA PHE A 378 -10.73 18.81 -16.67
C PHE A 378 -9.30 18.35 -16.91
N MET A 379 -8.94 17.18 -16.39
CA MET A 379 -7.59 16.62 -16.50
C MET A 379 -7.24 16.31 -17.95
N LYS A 380 -8.13 15.65 -18.71
CA LYS A 380 -7.90 15.33 -20.12
C LYS A 380 -7.66 16.57 -20.97
N HIS A 381 -8.55 17.55 -20.92
CA HIS A 381 -8.49 18.72 -21.82
C HIS A 381 -7.45 19.77 -21.38
N SER A 382 -7.12 19.83 -20.09
CA SER A 382 -6.09 20.74 -19.61
C SER A 382 -4.66 20.30 -19.96
N LYS A 383 -4.46 19.04 -20.37
CA LYS A 383 -3.13 18.50 -20.71
C LYS A 383 -2.44 19.26 -21.84
N SER A 384 -3.17 19.69 -22.86
CA SER A 384 -2.67 20.54 -23.95
C SER A 384 -2.86 22.04 -23.70
N GLY A 385 -3.40 22.40 -22.53
CA GLY A 385 -3.73 23.75 -22.14
C GLY A 385 -2.78 24.33 -21.10
N ARG A 386 -3.23 25.40 -20.45
CA ARG A 386 -2.57 25.99 -19.28
C ARG A 386 -3.55 25.97 -18.12
N ILE A 387 -3.09 25.48 -16.96
CA ILE A 387 -3.81 25.52 -15.69
C ILE A 387 -3.27 26.72 -14.89
N VAL A 388 -4.18 27.53 -14.35
CA VAL A 388 -3.84 28.59 -13.40
C VAL A 388 -4.51 28.27 -12.07
N ILE A 389 -3.68 28.04 -11.05
CA ILE A 389 -4.14 27.89 -9.67
C ILE A 389 -4.17 29.29 -9.05
N VAL A 390 -5.34 29.71 -8.59
CA VAL A 390 -5.58 31.03 -8.01
C VAL A 390 -5.91 30.88 -6.53
N TYR A 391 -5.01 31.32 -5.65
CA TYR A 391 -5.21 31.26 -4.20
C TYR A 391 -5.63 32.62 -3.63
N GLY A 392 -6.38 32.59 -2.53
CA GLY A 392 -6.87 33.78 -1.86
C GLY A 392 -5.79 34.54 -1.09
N THR A 393 -5.80 35.88 -1.16
CA THR A 393 -4.89 36.75 -0.38
C THR A 393 -5.58 37.83 0.45
N ILE A 394 -6.90 37.87 0.43
CA ILE A 394 -7.71 38.91 1.06
C ILE A 394 -8.46 38.39 2.29
N ASN A 395 -8.12 37.20 2.78
CA ASN A 395 -8.66 36.70 4.03
C ASN A 395 -8.27 37.68 5.16
N PRO A 396 -9.24 38.15 5.98
CA PRO A 396 -8.94 38.98 7.15
C PRO A 396 -7.96 38.30 8.12
N ASP A 397 -7.99 36.97 8.20
CA ASP A 397 -7.00 36.17 8.92
C ASP A 397 -5.82 35.81 7.98
N ARG A 398 -4.63 36.33 8.32
CA ARG A 398 -3.40 36.07 7.55
C ARG A 398 -3.02 34.60 7.49
N SER A 399 -3.33 33.82 8.51
CA SER A 399 -3.03 32.38 8.51
C SER A 399 -3.83 31.63 7.44
N GLY A 400 -5.04 32.10 7.10
CA GLY A 400 -5.84 31.56 6.01
C GLY A 400 -5.22 31.80 4.63
N ASN A 401 -4.59 32.97 4.41
CA ASN A 401 -3.89 33.25 3.16
C ASN A 401 -2.68 32.32 2.95
N GLU A 402 -1.95 32.04 4.03
CA GLU A 402 -0.81 31.13 3.98
C GLU A 402 -1.26 29.68 3.75
N HIS A 403 -2.35 29.25 4.38
CA HIS A 403 -2.97 27.95 4.15
C HIS A 403 -3.38 27.75 2.69
N ASP A 404 -4.12 28.70 2.11
CA ASP A 404 -4.56 28.65 0.71
C ASP A 404 -3.37 28.58 -0.26
N LYS A 405 -2.29 29.32 0.04
CA LYS A 405 -1.05 29.31 -0.75
C LYS A 405 -0.35 27.95 -0.66
N GLN A 406 -0.22 27.38 0.52
CA GLN A 406 0.40 26.05 0.72
C GLN A 406 -0.38 24.97 -0.03
N LEU A 407 -1.71 25.01 0.02
CA LEU A 407 -2.56 24.11 -0.75
C LEU A 407 -2.36 24.29 -2.27
N ALA A 408 -2.25 25.54 -2.74
CA ALA A 408 -1.95 25.83 -4.14
C ALA A 408 -0.60 25.24 -4.59
N GLU A 409 0.43 25.37 -3.76
CA GLU A 409 1.76 24.83 -4.02
C GLU A 409 1.75 23.29 -4.02
N LEU A 410 0.98 22.66 -3.12
CA LEU A 410 0.82 21.21 -3.09
C LEU A 410 0.19 20.68 -4.39
N ILE A 411 -0.91 21.28 -4.83
CA ILE A 411 -1.59 20.92 -6.09
C ILE A 411 -0.68 21.19 -7.28
N TRP A 412 0.03 22.32 -7.29
CA TRP A 412 0.99 22.67 -8.34
C TRP A 412 2.09 21.61 -8.46
N ARG A 413 2.72 21.21 -7.35
CA ARG A 413 3.76 20.17 -7.34
C ARG A 413 3.25 18.87 -7.94
N SER A 414 2.07 18.42 -7.53
CA SER A 414 1.43 17.20 -8.02
C SER A 414 1.18 17.26 -9.53
N LEU A 415 0.55 18.33 -10.02
CA LEU A 415 0.23 18.47 -11.45
C LEU A 415 1.47 18.69 -12.32
N ALA A 416 2.46 19.46 -11.84
CA ALA A 416 3.72 19.68 -12.54
C ALA A 416 4.51 18.37 -12.69
N HIS A 417 4.55 17.54 -11.64
CA HIS A 417 5.17 16.21 -11.69
C HIS A 417 4.50 15.31 -12.73
N ARG A 418 3.18 15.45 -12.92
CA ARG A 418 2.39 14.76 -13.97
C ARG A 418 2.51 15.43 -15.35
N GLY A 419 3.42 16.39 -15.53
CA GLY A 419 3.72 17.04 -16.81
C GLY A 419 2.67 18.05 -17.29
N TYR A 420 1.83 18.60 -16.40
CA TYR A 420 0.88 19.66 -16.76
C TYR A 420 1.56 21.04 -16.77
N ASN A 421 1.14 21.91 -17.69
CA ASN A 421 1.55 23.32 -17.70
C ASN A 421 0.74 24.12 -16.66
N VAL A 422 1.29 24.27 -15.47
CA VAL A 422 0.60 24.86 -14.31
C VAL A 422 1.35 26.07 -13.77
N THR A 423 0.60 27.15 -13.52
CA THR A 423 1.12 28.36 -12.85
C THR A 423 0.29 28.71 -11.63
N VAL A 424 0.93 29.13 -10.54
CA VAL A 424 0.26 29.65 -9.34
C VAL A 424 0.19 31.18 -9.38
N ARG A 425 -0.96 31.75 -8.99
CA ARG A 425 -1.23 33.20 -8.94
C ARG A 425 -2.01 33.55 -7.67
N ALA A 426 -1.64 34.68 -7.06
CA ALA A 426 -2.50 35.34 -6.06
C ALA A 426 -3.73 35.91 -6.76
N ASP A 427 -4.90 35.84 -6.13
CA ASP A 427 -6.17 36.36 -6.67
C ASP A 427 -6.10 37.83 -7.12
N ILE A 428 -5.34 38.68 -6.41
CA ILE A 428 -5.13 40.09 -6.77
C ILE A 428 -4.23 40.32 -7.98
N ASN A 429 -3.47 39.30 -8.40
CA ASN A 429 -2.49 39.38 -9.50
C ASN A 429 -2.95 38.63 -10.76
N VAL A 430 -4.20 38.18 -10.80
CA VAL A 430 -4.76 37.43 -11.93
C VAL A 430 -5.04 38.37 -13.10
N THR A 431 -4.56 38.02 -14.29
CA THR A 431 -4.84 38.78 -15.53
C THR A 431 -6.06 38.23 -16.28
N GLU A 432 -6.61 39.00 -17.24
CA GLU A 432 -7.69 38.49 -18.10
C GLU A 432 -7.28 37.22 -18.88
N LYS A 433 -6.01 37.13 -19.28
CA LYS A 433 -5.45 35.92 -19.93
C LYS A 433 -5.44 34.72 -18.97
N ASP A 434 -5.18 34.95 -17.69
CA ASP A 434 -5.27 33.92 -16.65
C ASP A 434 -6.71 33.43 -16.50
N LEU A 435 -7.67 34.35 -16.38
CA LEU A 435 -9.09 34.02 -16.25
C LEU A 435 -9.63 33.17 -17.42
N LYS A 436 -9.08 33.30 -18.64
CA LYS A 436 -9.47 32.49 -19.81
C LYS A 436 -8.75 31.13 -19.90
N SER A 437 -8.05 30.68 -18.86
CA SER A 437 -7.32 29.40 -18.78
C SER A 437 -8.15 28.30 -18.10
N TYR A 438 -7.62 27.08 -17.95
CA TYR A 438 -8.19 26.15 -16.98
C TYR A 438 -7.89 26.70 -15.59
N LEU A 439 -8.88 26.76 -14.71
CA LEU A 439 -8.74 27.41 -13.41
C LEU A 439 -8.87 26.40 -12.27
N ILE A 440 -8.07 26.57 -11.24
CA ILE A 440 -8.30 25.96 -9.92
C ILE A 440 -8.34 27.12 -8.92
N LEU A 441 -9.50 27.40 -8.36
CA LEU A 441 -9.69 28.45 -7.37
C LEU A 441 -9.59 27.86 -5.98
N ILE A 442 -8.78 28.47 -5.12
CA ILE A 442 -8.61 28.08 -3.72
C ILE A 442 -9.08 29.21 -2.81
N GLY A 443 -9.97 28.87 -1.89
CA GLY A 443 -10.54 29.79 -0.92
C GLY A 443 -11.91 30.34 -1.34
N GLY A 444 -12.78 30.51 -0.35
CA GLY A 444 -14.13 31.05 -0.52
C GLY A 444 -14.16 32.54 -0.89
N PRO A 445 -15.34 33.14 -1.12
CA PRO A 445 -15.47 34.54 -1.57
C PRO A 445 -15.01 35.58 -0.55
N VAL A 446 -14.78 35.19 0.71
CA VAL A 446 -14.11 36.04 1.71
C VAL A 446 -12.62 36.13 1.44
N ALA A 447 -11.98 35.02 1.09
CA ALA A 447 -10.53 34.89 0.96
C ALA A 447 -10.01 35.14 -0.47
N ASN A 448 -10.85 34.92 -1.50
CA ASN A 448 -10.45 34.96 -2.91
C ASN A 448 -11.38 35.84 -3.75
N ASN A 449 -10.83 36.90 -4.35
CA ASN A 449 -11.55 37.84 -5.22
C ASN A 449 -12.17 37.12 -6.42
N VAL A 450 -11.45 36.20 -7.06
CA VAL A 450 -11.95 35.49 -8.24
C VAL A 450 -13.14 34.61 -7.87
N THR A 451 -13.04 33.88 -6.75
CA THR A 451 -14.17 33.10 -6.20
C THR A 451 -15.38 33.99 -5.93
N ARG A 452 -15.19 35.20 -5.38
CA ARG A 452 -16.28 36.16 -5.15
C ARG A 452 -17.03 36.53 -6.42
N HIS A 453 -16.34 36.73 -7.55
CA HIS A 453 -16.97 37.08 -8.82
C HIS A 453 -17.77 35.94 -9.45
N VAL A 454 -17.43 34.69 -9.14
CA VAL A 454 -18.09 33.50 -9.72
C VAL A 454 -19.06 32.82 -8.77
N ASN A 455 -19.13 33.23 -7.50
CA ASN A 455 -19.91 32.54 -6.47
C ASN A 455 -21.39 32.35 -6.84
N ASP A 456 -22.01 33.34 -7.49
CA ASP A 456 -23.42 33.27 -7.89
C ASP A 456 -23.67 32.36 -9.11
N LEU A 457 -22.60 31.93 -9.79
CA LEU A 457 -22.65 30.98 -10.90
C LEU A 457 -22.51 29.53 -10.44
N LEU A 458 -22.14 29.32 -9.17
CA LEU A 458 -21.95 28.00 -8.58
C LEU A 458 -23.26 27.43 -8.06
N LYS A 459 -23.46 26.12 -8.25
CA LYS A 459 -24.60 25.41 -7.67
C LYS A 459 -24.34 25.04 -6.22
N VAL A 460 -23.08 24.89 -5.82
CA VAL A 460 -22.68 24.86 -4.41
C VAL A 460 -21.94 26.16 -4.09
N ARG A 461 -22.64 27.09 -3.45
CA ARG A 461 -22.17 28.47 -3.26
C ARG A 461 -22.20 28.91 -1.81
N PHE A 462 -21.42 29.94 -1.52
CA PHE A 462 -21.41 30.59 -0.23
C PHE A 462 -22.50 31.65 -0.16
N ILE A 463 -23.38 31.56 0.82
CA ILE A 463 -24.44 32.54 1.07
C ILE A 463 -24.29 33.13 2.47
N LYS A 464 -24.80 34.34 2.68
CA LYS A 464 -24.83 34.94 4.02
C LYS A 464 -26.08 34.52 4.78
N LYS A 465 -25.90 33.98 5.99
CA LYS A 465 -26.95 33.71 6.98
C LYS A 465 -26.51 34.31 8.31
N ASN A 466 -27.35 35.16 8.90
CA ASN A 466 -27.06 35.85 10.17
C ASN A 466 -25.71 36.60 10.21
N GLY A 467 -25.26 37.12 9.05
CA GLY A 467 -23.99 37.85 8.93
C GLY A 467 -22.77 36.98 8.63
N GLU A 468 -22.89 35.65 8.73
CA GLU A 468 -21.81 34.69 8.47
C GLU A 468 -21.99 34.01 7.11
N TYR A 469 -20.89 33.58 6.51
CA TYR A 469 -20.92 32.78 5.29
C TYR A 469 -21.16 31.31 5.63
N VAL A 470 -22.11 30.70 4.94
CA VAL A 470 -22.46 29.28 5.02
C VAL A 470 -22.51 28.70 3.61
N LEU A 471 -22.40 27.38 3.48
CA LEU A 471 -22.45 26.72 2.18
C LEU A 471 -23.88 26.27 1.86
N TYR A 472 -24.38 26.61 0.68
CA TYR A 472 -25.68 26.15 0.18
C TYR A 472 -25.50 25.33 -1.10
N SER A 473 -26.18 24.19 -1.17
CA SER A 473 -26.19 23.31 -2.33
C SER A 473 -27.55 23.35 -3.01
N GLU A 474 -27.59 23.75 -4.28
CA GLU A 474 -28.77 23.58 -5.13
C GLU A 474 -29.05 22.10 -5.45
N TYR A 475 -28.01 21.26 -5.51
CA TYR A 475 -28.16 19.83 -5.79
C TYR A 475 -28.98 19.13 -4.70
N THR A 476 -28.62 19.34 -3.43
CA THR A 476 -29.29 18.68 -2.30
C THR A 476 -30.39 19.53 -1.67
N ASN A 477 -30.49 20.80 -2.07
CA ASN A 477 -31.31 21.82 -1.44
C ASN A 477 -31.06 21.97 0.08
N ARG A 478 -29.81 21.81 0.52
CA ARG A 478 -29.39 21.91 1.94
C ARG A 478 -28.41 23.06 2.17
N THR A 479 -28.40 23.55 3.41
CA THR A 479 -27.42 24.52 3.92
C THR A 479 -26.55 23.84 4.96
N TYR A 480 -25.25 24.08 4.89
CA TYR A 480 -24.23 23.51 5.75
C TYR A 480 -23.55 24.62 6.54
N PHE A 481 -23.41 24.42 7.85
CA PHE A 481 -22.99 25.46 8.80
C PHE A 481 -21.66 25.16 9.48
N SER A 482 -21.18 23.91 9.45
CA SER A 482 -20.00 23.50 10.21
C SER A 482 -18.72 24.09 9.64
N GLU A 483 -17.83 24.60 10.48
CA GLU A 483 -16.62 25.32 10.08
C GLU A 483 -15.65 24.46 9.24
N ASP A 484 -15.65 23.15 9.46
CA ASP A 484 -14.85 22.15 8.75
C ASP A 484 -15.47 21.71 7.41
N VAL A 485 -16.63 22.25 7.03
CA VAL A 485 -17.27 21.92 5.76
C VAL A 485 -16.62 22.69 4.62
N GLY A 486 -16.34 21.97 3.53
CA GLY A 486 -15.89 22.54 2.27
C GLY A 486 -16.58 21.97 1.05
N VAL A 487 -16.21 22.53 -0.09
CA VAL A 487 -16.72 22.22 -1.41
C VAL A 487 -15.58 22.03 -2.40
N PHE A 488 -15.74 20.98 -3.20
CA PHE A 488 -15.06 20.81 -4.47
C PHE A 488 -16.15 20.89 -5.55
N GLU A 489 -16.03 21.78 -6.52
CA GLU A 489 -17.02 21.87 -7.61
C GLU A 489 -16.34 22.17 -8.95
N ILE A 490 -16.71 21.44 -9.99
CA ILE A 490 -16.29 21.67 -11.37
C ILE A 490 -17.41 22.33 -12.14
N VAL A 491 -17.08 23.44 -12.80
CA VAL A 491 -18.02 24.17 -13.65
C VAL A 491 -17.33 24.69 -14.91
N ARG A 492 -18.13 25.04 -15.92
CA ARG A 492 -17.66 25.79 -17.09
C ARG A 492 -17.11 27.15 -16.69
N ASN A 493 -15.88 27.43 -17.12
CA ASN A 493 -15.24 28.71 -16.87
C ASN A 493 -16.07 29.85 -17.51
N PRO A 494 -16.53 30.85 -16.74
CA PRO A 494 -17.38 31.92 -17.25
C PRO A 494 -16.68 32.87 -18.22
N TRP A 495 -15.35 33.01 -18.12
CA TRP A 495 -14.55 33.82 -19.04
C TRP A 495 -14.17 33.07 -20.32
N ASN A 496 -14.26 31.74 -20.32
CA ASN A 496 -14.09 30.91 -21.51
C ASN A 496 -14.83 29.58 -21.38
N LYS A 497 -16.03 29.49 -21.97
CA LYS A 497 -16.91 28.32 -21.85
C LYS A 497 -16.37 27.01 -22.44
N SER A 498 -15.31 27.09 -23.27
CA SER A 498 -14.60 25.88 -23.74
C SER A 498 -13.71 25.24 -22.67
N LYS A 499 -13.46 25.92 -21.55
CA LYS A 499 -12.60 25.45 -20.47
C LYS A 499 -13.38 25.25 -19.18
N LEU A 500 -12.78 24.50 -18.27
CA LEU A 500 -13.33 24.18 -16.97
C LEU A 500 -12.59 24.90 -15.85
N MET A 501 -13.29 25.06 -14.74
CA MET A 501 -12.82 25.64 -13.50
C MET A 501 -13.18 24.70 -12.36
N ILE A 502 -12.20 24.40 -11.50
CA ILE A 502 -12.39 23.74 -10.22
C ILE A 502 -12.43 24.82 -9.12
N LEU A 503 -13.38 24.71 -8.20
CA LEU A 503 -13.36 25.41 -6.92
C LEU A 503 -12.97 24.45 -5.81
N ILE A 504 -12.07 24.86 -4.91
CA ILE A 504 -11.73 24.18 -3.66
C ILE A 504 -11.83 25.22 -2.54
N ALA A 505 -12.85 25.15 -1.71
CA ALA A 505 -13.09 26.17 -0.69
C ALA A 505 -13.84 25.62 0.52
N GLY A 506 -13.44 26.03 1.71
CA GLY A 506 -14.14 25.78 2.96
C GLY A 506 -14.97 26.97 3.44
N ILE A 507 -15.92 26.70 4.34
CA ILE A 507 -16.53 27.75 5.18
C ILE A 507 -15.43 28.47 5.97
N THR A 508 -14.47 27.70 6.49
CA THR A 508 -13.22 28.20 7.07
C THR A 508 -12.00 27.53 6.42
N ARG A 509 -10.80 27.87 6.92
CA ARG A 509 -9.55 27.20 6.49
C ARG A 509 -9.58 25.69 6.78
N ASP A 510 -10.26 25.27 7.84
CA ASP A 510 -10.31 23.87 8.27
C ASP A 510 -11.12 23.01 7.27
N GLY A 511 -12.07 23.63 6.55
CA GLY A 511 -12.78 23.02 5.43
C GLY A 511 -12.10 23.22 4.06
N THR A 512 -10.98 23.94 3.98
CA THR A 512 -10.30 24.22 2.70
C THR A 512 -9.15 23.23 2.49
N PHE A 513 -9.45 22.05 1.96
CA PHE A 513 -8.46 21.05 1.60
C PHE A 513 -8.91 20.26 0.36
N VAL A 514 -8.01 19.51 -0.27
CA VAL A 514 -8.34 18.66 -1.42
C VAL A 514 -8.86 17.31 -0.91
N PRO A 515 -10.15 16.96 -1.11
CA PRO A 515 -10.63 15.62 -0.81
C PRO A 515 -10.09 14.61 -1.85
N TYR A 516 -10.36 13.32 -1.66
CA TYR A 516 -10.19 12.37 -2.76
C TYR A 516 -11.07 12.80 -3.95
N THR A 517 -10.45 12.87 -5.13
CA THR A 517 -11.04 13.42 -6.35
C THR A 517 -11.13 12.33 -7.42
N PRO A 518 -12.18 11.49 -7.40
CA PRO A 518 -12.35 10.49 -8.44
C PRO A 518 -12.55 11.17 -9.79
N ASP A 519 -12.10 10.54 -10.87
CA ASP A 519 -12.23 11.10 -12.22
C ASP A 519 -13.69 11.40 -12.61
N ILE A 520 -14.65 10.66 -12.05
CA ILE A 520 -16.09 10.87 -12.27
C ILE A 520 -16.69 11.98 -11.39
N LEU A 521 -15.89 12.68 -10.58
CA LEU A 521 -16.39 13.71 -9.67
C LEU A 521 -16.80 14.98 -10.44
N HIS A 522 -18.02 15.43 -10.21
CA HIS A 522 -18.51 16.74 -10.66
C HIS A 522 -18.45 17.78 -9.51
N TYR A 523 -19.00 17.41 -8.35
CA TYR A 523 -18.90 18.20 -7.13
C TYR A 523 -18.86 17.28 -5.91
N CYS A 524 -18.39 17.81 -4.78
CA CYS A 524 -18.41 17.19 -3.47
C CYS A 524 -18.61 18.27 -2.42
N ILE A 525 -19.42 17.98 -1.41
CA ILE A 525 -19.42 18.72 -0.14
C ILE A 525 -18.80 17.78 0.87
N TYR A 526 -17.80 18.22 1.60
CA TYR A 526 -17.05 17.36 2.50
C TYR A 526 -16.84 18.05 3.84
N ASN A 527 -16.45 17.30 4.86
CA ASN A 527 -16.08 17.80 6.18
C ASN A 527 -14.76 17.15 6.65
N GLY A 528 -14.25 17.56 7.83
CA GLY A 528 -12.99 17.06 8.37
C GLY A 528 -12.94 15.55 8.62
N ASN A 529 -14.09 14.88 8.64
CA ASN A 529 -14.25 13.42 8.79
C ASN A 529 -14.56 12.66 7.48
N TRP A 530 -14.61 13.36 6.34
CA TRP A 530 -14.71 12.83 4.97
C TRP A 530 -15.78 11.74 4.74
N ARG A 531 -17.04 11.97 5.17
CA ARG A 531 -18.12 10.96 5.05
C ARG A 531 -19.43 11.35 4.36
N ASP A 532 -19.60 12.57 3.87
CA ASP A 532 -20.84 12.94 3.15
C ASP A 532 -20.59 13.30 1.70
N ILE A 533 -20.16 12.31 0.91
CA ILE A 533 -19.83 12.54 -0.49
C ILE A 533 -21.11 12.56 -1.33
N GLY A 534 -21.50 13.74 -1.82
CA GLY A 534 -22.55 13.92 -2.80
C GLY A 534 -22.11 13.41 -4.19
N TYR A 535 -21.98 12.10 -4.36
CA TYR A 535 -21.92 11.52 -5.69
C TYR A 535 -23.31 11.58 -6.31
N LEU A 536 -23.38 12.11 -7.53
CA LEU A 536 -24.57 12.23 -8.37
C LEU A 536 -25.72 11.30 -7.94
N GLU A 537 -26.74 11.93 -7.38
CA GLU A 537 -28.08 11.38 -7.27
C GLU A 537 -28.46 10.76 -8.64
N ASP A 538 -28.79 9.47 -8.58
CA ASP A 538 -29.53 8.67 -9.56
C ASP A 538 -28.92 8.06 -10.83
N LYS A 539 -27.64 8.26 -11.23
CA LYS A 539 -27.12 7.54 -12.43
C LYS A 539 -25.69 6.98 -12.42
N MET A 540 -24.88 7.22 -11.38
CA MET A 540 -23.55 6.60 -11.26
C MET A 540 -23.30 5.85 -9.95
N VAL A 541 -24.37 5.53 -9.21
CA VAL A 541 -24.44 4.15 -8.73
C VAL A 541 -24.54 3.35 -10.01
N VAL A 542 -23.43 2.72 -10.44
CA VAL A 542 -23.61 1.36 -10.94
C VAL A 542 -24.38 0.72 -9.79
N LYS A 543 -25.71 0.68 -9.90
CA LYS A 543 -26.48 -0.37 -9.28
C LYS A 543 -25.83 -1.58 -9.90
N VAL A 544 -24.80 -2.07 -9.23
CA VAL A 544 -24.42 -3.45 -9.29
C VAL A 544 -25.64 -4.10 -8.67
N GLY A 545 -26.71 -4.19 -9.47
CA GLY A 545 -27.77 -5.13 -9.26
C GLY A 545 -27.10 -6.47 -9.50
N ILE A 546 -26.59 -7.02 -8.40
CA ILE A 546 -26.56 -8.44 -8.17
C ILE A 546 -27.45 -8.63 -6.95
#